data_AF-A0A7C6UN41-F1
#
_entry.id   AF-A0A7C6UN41-F1
#
_cell.length_a   1.000
_cell.length_b   1.000
_cell.length_c   1.000
_cell.angle_alpha   90.00
_cell.angle_beta   90.00
_cell.angle_gamma   90.00
#
_symmetry.space_group_name_H-M   'P 1'
#
loop_
_entity.id
_entity.type
_entity.pdbx_description
1 polymer ?
#
loop_
_entity_poly.entity_id
_entity_poly.type
_entity_poly.pdbx_seq_one_letter_code
_entity_poly.pdbx_strand_id
1 'polypeptide(L)'
;MQFKHLYARRSIVLVVCLGIAVTFLLSTWFIISHVDHDCIGEHCPVCAQIQTVEHLLKQINMGNISALDVFSNLLLAVTLINYINTYEDITSPITLKVRMNN
;
A
#
# COMPACT_ATOMS: atom_id res chain seq x y z
N MET A 1 -19.48 -20.68 3.08
CA MET A 1 -18.73 -19.73 3.96
C MET A 1 -17.87 -18.70 3.20
N GLN A 2 -17.79 -18.72 1.86
CA GLN A 2 -16.92 -17.85 1.05
C GLN A 2 -17.35 -16.36 0.95
N PHE A 3 -18.64 -16.04 1.14
CA PHE A 3 -19.16 -14.68 0.97
C PHE A 3 -18.77 -13.71 2.10
N LYS A 4 -18.59 -14.21 3.33
CA LYS A 4 -18.20 -13.37 4.47
C LYS A 4 -16.80 -12.77 4.30
N HIS A 5 -15.89 -13.52 3.67
CA HIS A 5 -14.51 -13.09 3.44
C HIS A 5 -14.42 -12.00 2.37
N LEU A 6 -15.27 -12.06 1.33
CA LEU A 6 -15.34 -11.03 0.28
C LEU A 6 -15.93 -9.71 0.81
N TYR A 7 -16.94 -9.79 1.68
CA TYR A 7 -17.56 -8.61 2.30
C TYR A 7 -16.61 -7.92 3.28
N ALA A 8 -15.94 -8.68 4.16
CA ALA A 8 -14.92 -8.16 5.08
C ALA A 8 -13.77 -7.48 4.33
N ARG A 9 -13.28 -8.10 3.23
CA ARG A 9 -12.22 -7.53 2.40
C ARG A 9 -12.65 -6.22 1.73
N ARG A 10 -13.90 -6.11 1.25
CA ARG A 10 -14.45 -4.86 0.71
C ARG A 10 -14.58 -3.76 1.76
N SER A 11 -15.06 -4.09 2.95
CA SER A 11 -15.15 -3.13 4.05
C SER A 11 -13.79 -2.60 4.49
N ILE A 12 -12.76 -3.46 4.57
CA ILE A 12 -11.39 -3.04 4.90
C ILE A 12 -10.85 -2.07 3.85
N VAL A 13 -11.05 -2.37 2.56
CA VAL A 13 -10.61 -1.47 1.47
C VAL A 13 -11.29 -0.11 1.58
N LEU A 14 -12.61 -0.07 1.83
CA LEU A 14 -13.33 1.19 2.01
C LEU A 14 -12.81 1.99 3.22
N VAL A 15 -12.54 1.34 4.35
CA VAL A 15 -11.99 2.00 5.55
C VAL A 15 -10.60 2.57 5.27
N VAL A 16 -9.74 1.83 4.56
CA VAL A 16 -8.41 2.30 4.18
C VAL A 16 -8.51 3.48 3.20
N CYS A 17 -9.35 3.39 2.17
CA CYS A 17 -9.58 4.49 1.22
C CYS A 17 -10.11 5.75 1.91
N LEU A 18 -11.09 5.61 2.82
CA LEU A 18 -11.62 6.73 3.61
C LEU A 18 -10.55 7.32 4.53
N GLY A 19 -9.74 6.48 5.18
CA GLY A 19 -8.62 6.93 6.02
C GLY A 19 -7.62 7.77 5.23
N ILE A 20 -7.24 7.32 4.04
CA ILE A 20 -6.34 8.07 3.15
C ILE A 20 -7.00 9.38 2.69
N ALA A 21 -8.28 9.37 2.32
CA ALA A 21 -8.97 10.59 1.90
C ALA A 21 -9.02 11.64 3.02
N VAL A 22 -9.32 11.23 4.26
CA VAL A 22 -9.38 12.11 5.42
C VAL A 22 -8.01 12.69 5.75
N THR A 23 -6.93 11.90 5.71
CA THR A 23 -5.58 12.43 5.97
C THR A 23 -5.14 13.45 4.93
N PHE A 24 -5.47 13.24 3.64
CA PHE A 24 -5.23 14.22 2.59
C PHE A 24 -6.04 15.51 2.79
N LEU A 25 -7.32 15.40 3.15
CA LEU A 25 -8.17 16.57 3.42
C LEU A 25 -7.66 17.37 4.62
N LEU A 26 -7.28 16.70 5.70
CA LEU A 26 -6.71 17.37 6.88
C LEU A 26 -5.35 18.01 6.58
N SER A 27 -4.51 17.35 5.77
CA SER A 27 -3.22 17.90 5.32
C SER A 27 -3.42 19.18 4.49
N THR A 28 -4.30 19.13 3.49
CA THR A 28 -4.60 20.30 2.65
C THR A 28 -5.26 21.44 3.45
N TRP A 29 -6.19 21.11 4.35
CA TRP A 29 -6.80 22.09 5.25
C TRP A 29 -5.78 22.76 6.18
N PHE A 30 -4.86 21.97 6.74
CA PHE A 30 -3.77 22.47 7.57
C PHE A 30 -2.87 23.43 6.78
N ILE A 31 -2.49 23.07 5.55
CA ILE A 31 -1.69 23.92 4.67
C ILE A 31 -2.43 25.22 4.35
N ILE A 32 -3.70 25.16 3.93
CA ILE A 32 -4.49 26.36 3.58
C ILE A 32 -4.64 27.29 4.79
N SER A 33 -4.95 26.73 5.96
CA SER A 33 -5.09 27.51 7.20
C SER A 33 -3.78 28.18 7.63
N HIS A 34 -2.63 27.66 7.20
CA HIS A 34 -1.30 28.16 7.58
C HIS A 34 -0.57 28.93 6.47
N VAL A 35 -1.12 29.02 5.26
CA VAL A 35 -0.57 29.80 4.14
C VAL A 35 -0.75 31.32 4.37
N ASP A 36 -1.72 31.73 5.19
CA ASP A 36 -1.98 33.14 5.56
C ASP A 36 -1.31 33.57 6.89
N HIS A 37 -0.24 32.89 7.30
CA HIS A 37 0.57 33.34 8.43
C HIS A 37 1.74 34.20 7.94
N ASP A 38 1.72 35.47 8.32
CA ASP A 38 2.85 36.39 8.23
C ASP A 38 3.97 35.83 9.15
N CYS A 39 4.95 35.18 8.54
CA CYS A 39 5.96 34.41 9.24
C CYS A 39 6.98 35.36 9.87
N ILE A 40 6.72 35.76 11.11
CA ILE A 40 7.66 36.54 11.93
C ILE A 40 8.77 35.57 12.36
N GLY A 41 9.95 35.72 11.79
CA GLY A 41 11.08 34.80 11.96
C GLY A 41 11.40 34.45 13.42
N GLU A 42 11.84 33.20 13.58
CA GLU A 42 12.14 32.44 14.81
C GLU A 42 10.94 32.11 15.71
N HIS A 43 10.68 30.80 15.86
CA HIS A 43 9.70 30.16 16.78
C HIS A 43 8.28 29.89 16.27
N CYS A 44 8.06 29.72 14.96
CA CYS A 44 6.79 29.14 14.49
C CYS A 44 6.78 27.61 14.74
N PRO A 45 5.86 27.08 15.59
CA PRO A 45 5.80 25.65 15.91
C PRO A 45 5.49 24.77 14.68
N VAL A 46 4.84 25.35 13.67
CA VAL A 46 4.46 24.67 12.43
C VAL A 46 5.67 24.45 11.53
N CYS A 47 6.57 25.43 11.43
CA CYS A 47 7.81 25.30 10.67
C CYS A 47 8.75 24.26 11.29
N ALA A 48 8.80 24.18 12.64
CA ALA A 48 9.56 23.15 13.34
C ALA A 48 9.00 21.74 13.08
N GLN A 49 7.66 21.61 13.07
CA GLN A 49 7.00 20.33 12.78
C GLN A 49 7.23 19.91 11.31
N ILE A 50 7.17 20.84 10.36
CA ILE A 50 7.48 20.57 8.94
C ILE A 50 8.93 20.11 8.79
N GLN A 51 9.90 20.78 9.42
CA GLN A 51 11.30 20.38 9.35
C GLN A 51 11.54 18.99 9.95
N THR A 52 10.84 18.68 11.05
CA THR A 52 10.89 17.35 11.68
C THR A 52 10.33 16.28 10.74
N VAL A 53 9.18 16.53 10.11
CA VAL A 53 8.57 15.62 9.13
C VAL A 53 9.47 15.46 7.89
N GLU A 54 10.09 16.53 7.41
CA GLU A 54 11.00 16.48 6.26
C GLU A 54 12.23 15.61 6.56
N HIS A 55 12.79 15.74 7.76
CA HIS A 55 13.93 14.92 8.19
C HIS A 55 13.54 13.44 8.33
N LEU A 56 12.36 13.16 8.90
CA LEU A 56 11.83 11.80 8.97
C LEU A 56 11.56 11.22 7.57
N LEU A 57 10.98 11.99 6.65
CA LEU A 57 10.77 11.58 5.26
C LEU A 57 12.08 11.28 4.55
N LYS A 58 13.12 12.10 4.76
CA LYS A 58 14.47 11.83 4.23
C LYS A 58 15.05 10.54 4.79
N GLN A 59 14.92 10.28 6.09
CA GLN A 59 15.40 9.04 6.71
C GLN A 59 14.63 7.81 6.20
N ILE A 60 13.30 7.90 6.09
CA ILE A 60 12.45 6.86 5.53
C ILE A 60 12.85 6.58 4.08
N ASN A 61 13.09 7.61 3.27
CA ASN A 61 13.48 7.45 1.87
C ASN A 61 14.88 6.81 1.73
N MET A 62 15.82 7.17 2.61
CA MET A 62 17.19 6.66 2.57
C MET A 62 17.33 5.23 3.13
N GLY A 63 16.52 4.87 4.14
CA GLY A 63 16.53 3.55 4.77
C GLY A 63 15.68 2.48 4.06
N ASN A 64 14.76 2.89 3.18
CA ASN A 64 13.78 1.97 2.60
C ASN A 64 14.10 1.46 1.19
N ILE A 65 15.16 1.94 0.52
CA ILE A 65 15.46 1.46 -0.85
C ILE A 65 15.73 -0.05 -0.83
N SER A 66 16.48 -0.55 0.16
CA SER A 66 16.76 -1.97 0.32
C SER A 66 15.54 -2.77 0.82
N ALA A 67 14.73 -2.20 1.71
CA ALA A 67 13.54 -2.86 2.24
C ALA A 67 12.43 -3.01 1.18
N LEU A 68 12.24 -1.98 0.34
CA LEU A 68 11.28 -2.00 -0.76
C LEU A 68 11.67 -3.01 -1.83
N ASP A 69 12.96 -3.10 -2.15
CA ASP A 69 13.48 -4.10 -3.10
C ASP A 69 13.18 -5.53 -2.60
N VAL A 70 13.54 -5.86 -1.36
CA VAL A 70 13.27 -7.19 -0.79
C VAL A 70 11.78 -7.50 -0.76
N PHE A 71 10.94 -6.54 -0.38
CA PHE A 71 9.49 -6.73 -0.32
C PHE A 71 8.88 -6.95 -1.71
N SER A 72 9.33 -6.19 -2.71
CA SER A 72 8.87 -6.32 -4.10
C SER A 72 9.23 -7.68 -4.71
N ASN A 73 10.46 -8.16 -4.47
CA ASN A 73 10.92 -9.47 -4.93
C ASN A 73 10.15 -10.61 -4.25
N LEU A 74 9.88 -10.49 -2.94
CA LEU A 74 9.07 -11.46 -2.21
C LEU A 74 7.64 -11.51 -2.75
N LEU A 75 7.01 -10.36 -2.99
CA LEU A 75 5.68 -10.29 -3.57
C LEU A 75 5.63 -10.94 -4.96
N LEU A 76 6.61 -10.64 -5.82
CA LEU A 76 6.70 -11.24 -7.15
C LEU A 76 6.81 -12.77 -7.05
N ALA A 77 7.69 -13.28 -6.19
CA ALA A 77 7.85 -14.72 -5.98
C ALA A 77 6.53 -15.39 -5.54
N VAL A 78 5.82 -14.79 -4.58
CA VAL A 78 4.52 -15.30 -4.11
C VAL A 78 3.49 -15.29 -5.25
N THR A 79 3.43 -14.24 -6.07
CA THR A 79 2.50 -14.19 -7.19
C THR A 79 2.79 -15.24 -8.26
N LEU A 80 4.08 -15.49 -8.57
CA LEU A 80 4.49 -16.50 -9.54
C LEU A 80 4.16 -17.91 -9.06
N ILE A 81 4.40 -18.22 -7.78
CA ILE A 81 4.04 -19.52 -7.19
C ILE A 81 2.53 -19.76 -7.29
N ASN A 82 1.73 -18.75 -6.93
CA ASN A 82 0.27 -18.87 -7.07
C ASN A 82 -0.16 -19.04 -8.54
N TYR A 83 0.46 -18.32 -9.47
CA TYR A 83 0.19 -18.47 -10.90
C TYR A 83 0.47 -19.89 -11.41
N ILE A 84 1.63 -20.46 -11.06
CA ILE A 84 2.00 -21.83 -11.43
C ILE A 84 1.02 -22.85 -10.83
N ASN A 85 0.72 -22.73 -9.53
CA ASN A 85 -0.23 -23.62 -8.86
C ASN A 85 -1.62 -23.58 -9.52
N THR A 86 -2.07 -22.38 -9.91
CA THR A 86 -3.37 -22.22 -10.61
C THR A 86 -3.32 -22.80 -12.02
N TYR A 87 -2.18 -22.70 -12.70
CA TYR A 87 -1.97 -23.29 -14.01
C TYR A 87 -2.04 -24.81 -13.97
N GLU A 88 -1.35 -25.45 -13.02
CA GLU A 88 -1.38 -26.90 -12.83
C GLU A 88 -2.78 -27.42 -12.52
N ASP A 89 -3.55 -26.71 -11.70
CA ASP A 89 -4.94 -27.05 -11.33
C ASP A 89 -5.90 -26.97 -12.53
N ILE A 90 -5.70 -25.99 -13.43
CA ILE A 90 -6.50 -25.84 -14.66
C ILE A 90 -6.15 -26.92 -15.69
N THR A 91 -4.88 -27.34 -15.77
CA THR A 91 -4.40 -28.37 -16.69
C THR A 91 -4.58 -29.79 -16.15
N SER A 92 -5.78 -30.11 -15.68
CA SER A 92 -6.12 -31.49 -15.32
C SER A 92 -5.96 -32.43 -16.54
N PRO A 93 -5.61 -33.73 -16.34
CA PRO A 93 -5.54 -34.71 -17.43
C PRO A 93 -6.83 -34.80 -18.27
N ILE A 94 -7.97 -34.46 -17.64
CA ILE A 94 -9.30 -34.38 -18.25
C ILE A 94 -9.38 -33.17 -19.21
N THR A 95 -8.84 -32.01 -18.81
CA THR A 95 -8.73 -30.80 -19.64
C THR A 95 -7.86 -31.05 -20.88
N LEU A 96 -6.75 -31.78 -20.69
CA LEU A 96 -5.78 -32.09 -21.75
C LEU A 96 -6.23 -33.23 -22.68
N LYS A 97 -7.41 -33.83 -22.45
CA LYS A 97 -7.93 -35.01 -23.18
C LYS A 97 -6.88 -36.12 -23.35
N VAL A 98 -6.02 -36.29 -22.35
CA VAL A 98 -5.04 -37.37 -22.37
C VAL A 98 -5.82 -38.68 -22.27
N ARG A 99 -5.67 -39.55 -23.28
CA ARG A 99 -6.31 -40.86 -23.27
C ARG A 99 -5.78 -41.64 -22.07
N MET A 100 -6.64 -41.86 -21.08
CA MET A 100 -6.32 -42.69 -19.92
C MET A 100 -6.28 -44.14 -20.39
N ASN A 101 -5.07 -44.60 -20.70
CA ASN A 101 -4.74 -46.00 -20.88
C ASN A 101 -4.61 -46.59 -19.47
N ASN A 102 -5.67 -47.23 -19.01
CA ASN A 102 -5.63 -48.23 -17.95
C ASN A 102 -6.36 -49.47 -18.47
#